data_AF-A0A517NV07-F1
#
_entry.id   AF-A0A517NV07-F1
#
_cell.length_a   1.000
_cell.length_b   1.000
_cell.length_c   1.000
_cell.angle_alpha   90.00
_cell.angle_beta   90.00
_cell.angle_gamma   90.00
#
_symmetry.space_group_name_H-M   'P 1'
#
loop_
_entity.id
_entity.type
_entity.pdbx_description
1 polymer ?
#
loop_
_entity_poly.entity_id
_entity_poly.type
_entity_poly.pdbx_seq_one_letter_code
_entity_poly.pdbx_strand_id
1 'polypeptide(L)'
;MLHGDGVDTTSHIGNLSTAADLAAASINSLVSAVVGAGDVRAQGELIADAESAWTHAVVADDAAAFFDDCFVHEVSFTFQNDDWYDVLFESHSNDVDDPCFAADVTIDGITMQNVGVRLKGNSSFTGTGIKKSLKTATP
;
A
#
# COMPACT_ATOMS: atom_id res chain seq x y z
N MET A 1 -11.46 -31.29 59.62
CA MET A 1 -11.04 -29.97 60.15
C MET A 1 -12.06 -28.97 59.67
N LEU A 2 -12.81 -28.42 60.63
CA LEU A 2 -13.72 -27.28 60.47
C LEU A 2 -12.89 -26.00 60.36
N HIS A 3 -13.29 -25.10 59.48
CA HIS A 3 -13.47 -23.63 59.64
C HIS A 3 -14.22 -23.24 58.34
N GLY A 4 -15.51 -22.87 58.34
CA GLY A 4 -16.04 -21.63 58.93
C GLY A 4 -15.52 -20.45 58.09
N ASP A 5 -16.30 -19.58 57.44
CA ASP A 5 -17.53 -18.89 57.87
C ASP A 5 -18.28 -18.36 56.61
N GLY A 6 -19.59 -18.58 56.43
CA GLY A 6 -20.67 -17.60 56.74
C GLY A 6 -20.73 -16.45 55.72
N VAL A 7 -21.56 -16.51 54.65
CA VAL A 7 -22.97 -16.05 54.51
C VAL A 7 -23.16 -14.57 54.95
N ASP A 8 -23.54 -13.63 54.07
CA ASP A 8 -24.93 -13.26 53.69
C ASP A 8 -24.88 -12.40 52.40
N THR A 9 -25.57 -12.72 51.29
CA THR A 9 -26.99 -12.52 50.94
C THR A 9 -27.53 -11.09 51.02
N THR A 10 -28.11 -10.65 49.88
CA THR A 10 -29.17 -9.62 49.64
C THR A 10 -28.68 -8.52 48.67
N SER A 11 -29.32 -8.09 47.60
CA SER A 11 -30.42 -8.50 46.71
C SER A 11 -30.51 -7.44 45.61
N HIS A 12 -30.83 -7.84 44.37
CA HIS A 12 -31.35 -7.01 43.26
C HIS A 12 -30.45 -5.83 42.78
N ILE A 13 -30.34 -5.47 41.49
CA ILE A 13 -31.34 -5.11 40.49
C ILE A 13 -30.60 -5.07 39.13
N GLY A 14 -31.25 -5.44 38.03
CA GLY A 14 -31.07 -4.70 36.77
C GLY A 14 -30.33 -5.40 35.64
N ASN A 15 -31.11 -5.83 34.66
CA ASN A 15 -30.74 -6.18 33.30
C ASN A 15 -30.21 -4.95 32.52
N LEU A 16 -29.10 -5.10 31.79
CA LEU A 16 -28.82 -4.32 30.59
C LEU A 16 -28.00 -5.18 29.62
N SER A 17 -28.70 -5.80 28.68
CA SER A 17 -28.12 -6.39 27.48
C SER A 17 -27.57 -5.30 26.54
N THR A 18 -26.49 -5.65 25.82
CA THR A 18 -26.07 -5.17 24.48
C THR A 18 -24.79 -4.33 24.44
N ALA A 19 -23.70 -5.02 24.06
CA ALA A 19 -22.76 -4.67 22.98
C ALA A 19 -21.62 -5.71 23.10
N ALA A 20 -21.68 -6.83 22.38
CA ALA A 20 -21.09 -6.97 21.05
C ALA A 20 -19.65 -6.39 20.99
N ASP A 21 -18.68 -7.30 20.92
CA ASP A 21 -17.29 -7.12 20.53
C ASP A 21 -16.85 -5.70 20.13
N LEU A 22 -15.98 -5.08 20.93
CA LEU A 22 -15.09 -4.05 20.42
C LEU A 22 -13.70 -4.65 20.25
N ALA A 23 -13.40 -4.94 18.98
CA ALA A 23 -12.12 -5.38 18.48
C ALA A 23 -10.97 -4.48 18.95
N ALA A 24 -9.85 -5.14 19.31
CA ALA A 24 -8.48 -4.66 19.24
C ALA A 24 -8.30 -3.14 19.37
N ALA A 25 -8.63 -2.58 20.54
CA ALA A 25 -8.30 -1.21 20.87
C ALA A 25 -6.78 -1.10 21.08
N SER A 26 -6.13 -0.48 20.09
CA SER A 26 -4.96 0.41 20.19
C SER A 26 -4.05 0.22 21.40
N ILE A 27 -2.83 -0.25 21.13
CA ILE A 27 -1.66 -0.17 22.01
C ILE A 27 -1.19 1.29 22.18
N ASN A 28 -2.04 2.17 22.71
CA ASN A 28 -1.59 3.46 23.23
C ASN A 28 -1.07 3.26 24.65
N SER A 29 0.24 3.04 24.75
CA SER A 29 0.96 2.93 26.02
C SER A 29 0.95 4.27 26.76
N LEU A 30 0.13 4.36 27.81
CA LEU A 30 0.19 5.41 28.82
C LEU A 30 1.35 5.11 29.78
N VAL A 31 2.37 5.97 29.83
CA VAL A 31 3.28 6.01 30.99
C VAL A 31 3.42 7.45 31.46
N SER A 32 2.68 7.76 32.52
CA SER A 32 2.95 8.88 33.42
C SER A 32 3.69 8.34 34.62
N ALA A 33 4.89 8.86 34.91
CA ALA A 33 5.52 8.70 36.21
C ALA A 33 6.42 9.91 36.52
N VAL A 34 5.91 10.75 37.43
CA VAL A 34 6.62 11.82 38.13
C VAL A 34 7.60 11.21 39.15
N VAL A 35 8.87 11.63 39.19
CA VAL A 35 9.73 11.47 40.39
C VAL A 35 10.65 12.68 40.52
N GLY A 36 10.60 13.30 41.71
CA GLY A 36 11.43 14.43 42.11
C GLY A 36 12.87 14.04 42.44
N ALA A 37 13.66 15.08 42.77
CA ALA A 37 15.10 15.05 42.97
C ALA A 37 15.60 13.89 43.87
N GLY A 38 16.46 13.05 43.29
CA GLY A 38 17.25 12.03 43.99
C GLY A 38 18.08 11.23 42.99
N ASP A 39 19.40 11.22 43.16
CA ASP A 39 20.39 10.53 42.33
C ASP A 39 20.01 9.09 41.95
N VAL A 40 19.92 8.81 40.64
CA VAL A 40 20.04 7.46 40.07
C VAL A 40 21.01 7.50 38.90
N ARG A 41 22.19 6.95 39.16
CA ARG A 41 23.23 6.61 38.18
C ARG A 41 22.72 5.52 37.23
N ALA A 42 23.17 5.59 35.98
CA ALA A 42 22.86 4.73 34.83
C ALA A 42 21.53 5.06 34.12
N GLN A 43 21.53 6.17 33.37
CA GLN A 43 20.64 6.30 32.23
C GLN A 43 21.33 5.60 31.07
N GLY A 44 21.02 4.32 30.86
CA GLY A 44 21.09 3.79 29.52
C GLY A 44 20.13 4.64 28.70
N GLU A 45 20.67 5.44 27.78
CA GLU A 45 19.90 6.18 26.79
C GLU A 45 18.93 5.19 26.17
N LEU A 46 17.64 5.30 26.50
CA LEU A 46 16.62 4.70 25.68
C LEU A 46 16.72 5.48 24.38
N ILE A 47 17.39 4.90 23.38
CA ILE A 47 17.28 5.37 22.01
C ILE A 47 15.79 5.20 21.71
N ALA A 48 15.05 6.31 21.76
CA ALA A 48 13.74 6.36 21.15
C ALA A 48 13.98 5.84 19.73
N ASP A 49 13.37 4.70 19.39
CA ASP A 49 13.18 4.31 18.01
C ASP A 49 12.37 5.46 17.43
N ALA A 50 13.08 6.45 16.87
CA ALA A 50 12.48 7.59 16.25
C ALA A 50 11.61 6.97 15.17
N GLU A 51 10.28 7.04 15.34
CA GLU A 51 9.35 6.52 14.35
C GLU A 51 9.84 7.00 13.00
N SER A 52 10.15 6.03 12.13
CA SER A 52 10.82 6.30 10.86
C SER A 52 10.14 7.50 10.21
N ALA A 53 10.91 8.50 9.79
CA ALA A 53 10.36 9.67 9.08
C ALA A 53 9.63 9.29 7.77
N TRP A 54 9.62 8.00 7.43
CA TRP A 54 8.88 7.34 6.38
C TRP A 54 7.69 6.55 6.96
N THR A 55 6.87 7.17 7.82
CA THR A 55 5.57 6.58 8.18
C THR A 55 4.68 6.57 6.94
N HIS A 56 4.31 5.38 6.47
CA HIS A 56 3.40 5.24 5.33
C HIS A 56 2.06 5.93 5.64
N ALA A 57 1.52 6.67 4.68
CA ALA A 57 0.26 7.39 4.87
C ALA A 57 -0.89 6.41 5.03
N VAL A 58 -1.83 6.67 5.94
CA VAL A 58 -3.04 5.85 6.01
C VAL A 58 -3.83 6.05 4.72
N VAL A 59 -4.00 4.97 3.96
CA VAL A 59 -4.78 4.94 2.72
C VAL A 59 -6.22 5.35 3.03
N ALA A 60 -6.67 6.46 2.41
CA ALA A 60 -7.96 7.09 2.70
C ALA A 60 -9.14 6.37 2.04
N ASP A 61 -8.94 5.79 0.86
CA ASP A 61 -9.92 5.03 0.08
C ASP A 61 -9.23 4.10 -0.96
N ASP A 62 -10.02 3.33 -1.72
CA ASP A 62 -9.51 2.39 -2.73
C ASP A 62 -8.70 3.06 -3.86
N ALA A 63 -9.02 4.30 -4.23
CA ALA A 63 -8.25 5.03 -5.23
C ALA A 63 -6.90 5.48 -4.66
N ALA A 64 -6.87 5.88 -3.38
CA ALA A 64 -5.63 6.16 -2.68
C ALA A 64 -4.73 4.91 -2.56
N ALA A 65 -5.32 3.71 -2.46
CA ALA A 65 -4.57 2.44 -2.42
C ALA A 65 -3.79 2.19 -3.73
N PHE A 66 -4.30 2.66 -4.88
CA PHE A 66 -3.62 2.50 -6.17
C PHE A 66 -2.37 3.38 -6.33
N PHE A 67 -2.27 4.46 -5.56
CA PHE A 67 -1.11 5.37 -5.58
C PHE A 67 -0.20 5.18 -4.36
N ASP A 68 -0.36 4.06 -3.67
CA ASP A 68 0.47 3.67 -2.54
C ASP A 68 1.79 3.07 -3.04
N ASP A 69 2.90 3.79 -2.82
CA ASP A 69 4.25 3.38 -3.22
C ASP A 69 4.76 2.10 -2.52
N CYS A 70 4.07 1.60 -1.48
CA CYS A 70 4.39 0.33 -0.81
C CYS A 70 3.88 -0.89 -1.59
N PHE A 71 3.03 -0.71 -2.60
CA PHE A 71 2.52 -1.79 -3.43
C PHE A 71 3.08 -1.71 -4.86
N VAL A 72 3.38 -2.89 -5.43
CA VAL A 72 3.81 -3.03 -6.81
C VAL A 72 2.64 -3.55 -7.63
N HIS A 73 2.23 -2.78 -8.63
CA HIS A 73 1.14 -3.14 -9.55
C HIS A 73 1.64 -3.98 -10.73
N GLU A 74 0.83 -4.95 -11.14
CA GLU A 74 1.07 -5.69 -12.39
C GLU A 74 0.32 -5.01 -13.53
N VAL A 75 1.04 -4.67 -14.60
CA VAL A 75 0.48 -4.11 -15.82
C VAL A 75 0.85 -5.00 -17.00
N SER A 76 -0.17 -5.61 -17.60
CA SER A 76 -0.02 -6.51 -18.76
C SER A 76 -0.60 -5.85 -20.01
N PHE A 77 0.17 -5.85 -21.10
CA PHE A 77 -0.27 -5.38 -22.42
C PHE A 77 -0.47 -6.59 -23.34
N THR A 78 -1.65 -6.68 -23.96
CA THR A 78 -1.98 -7.75 -24.90
C THR A 78 -2.21 -7.15 -26.28
N PHE A 79 -1.36 -7.54 -27.23
CA PHE A 79 -1.48 -7.16 -28.63
C PHE A 79 -2.13 -8.30 -29.42
N GLN A 80 -2.88 -7.98 -30.47
CA GLN A 80 -3.46 -8.99 -31.36
C GLN A 80 -2.40 -9.66 -32.26
N ASN A 81 -1.32 -8.94 -32.53
CA ASN A 81 -0.21 -9.36 -33.38
C ASN A 81 0.93 -9.96 -32.56
N ASP A 82 1.46 -11.11 -32.98
CA ASP A 82 2.63 -11.74 -32.32
C ASP A 82 3.92 -10.95 -32.55
N ASP A 83 4.04 -10.25 -33.68
CA ASP A 83 5.17 -9.41 -34.08
C ASP A 83 5.08 -7.97 -33.54
N TRP A 84 4.26 -7.74 -32.52
CA TRP A 84 3.99 -6.42 -31.95
C TRP A 84 5.25 -5.61 -31.64
N TYR A 85 6.30 -6.26 -31.13
CA TYR A 85 7.54 -5.57 -30.73
C TYR A 85 8.25 -4.95 -31.93
N ASP A 86 8.39 -5.73 -33.01
CA ASP A 86 9.06 -5.29 -34.22
C ASP A 86 8.27 -4.19 -34.91
N VAL A 87 6.93 -4.31 -34.95
CA VAL A 87 6.04 -3.27 -35.49
C VAL A 87 6.19 -1.96 -34.73
N LEU A 88 6.15 -2.00 -33.39
CA LEU A 88 6.32 -0.81 -32.56
C LEU A 88 7.73 -0.21 -32.68
N PHE A 89 8.76 -1.06 -32.80
CA PHE A 89 10.14 -0.62 -32.94
C PHE A 89 10.40 0.05 -34.28
N GLU A 90 9.90 -0.54 -35.37
CA GLU A 90 10.00 -0.01 -36.72
C GLU A 90 9.27 1.32 -36.83
N SER A 91 8.04 1.39 -36.31
CA SER A 91 7.26 2.63 -36.23
C SER A 91 8.04 3.74 -35.54
N HIS A 92 8.61 3.48 -34.36
CA HIS A 92 9.33 4.54 -33.63
C HIS A 92 10.65 4.95 -34.27
N SER A 93 11.29 4.05 -35.03
CA SER A 93 12.60 4.29 -35.64
C SER A 93 12.51 5.01 -36.97
N ASN A 94 11.48 4.70 -37.77
CA ASN A 94 11.43 5.05 -39.19
C ASN A 94 10.19 5.87 -39.58
N ASP A 95 9.13 5.87 -38.76
CA ASP A 95 7.94 6.68 -39.02
C ASP A 95 8.02 8.04 -38.31
N VAL A 96 7.83 9.12 -39.06
CA VAL A 96 7.81 10.49 -38.52
C VAL A 96 6.53 10.76 -37.70
N ASP A 97 5.44 10.08 -38.05
CA ASP A 97 4.15 10.26 -37.39
C ASP A 97 4.06 9.46 -36.07
N ASP A 98 4.91 8.44 -35.88
CA ASP A 98 5.01 7.59 -34.68
C ASP A 98 3.62 7.20 -34.12
N PRO A 99 2.79 6.50 -34.91
CA PRO A 99 1.42 6.20 -34.53
C PRO A 99 1.31 5.32 -33.29
N CYS A 100 0.19 5.44 -32.58
CA CYS A 100 -0.18 4.51 -31.52
C CYS A 100 -0.89 3.28 -32.11
N PHE A 101 -0.60 2.10 -31.56
CA PHE A 101 -1.21 0.83 -31.93
C PHE A 101 -2.15 0.34 -30.83
N ALA A 102 -3.28 -0.25 -31.21
CA ALA A 102 -4.26 -0.72 -30.25
C ALA A 102 -3.76 -1.96 -29.48
N ALA A 103 -3.94 -1.95 -28.17
CA ALA A 103 -3.70 -3.07 -27.27
C ALA A 103 -4.74 -3.09 -26.15
N ASP A 104 -4.95 -4.26 -25.58
CA ASP A 104 -5.72 -4.40 -24.34
C ASP A 104 -4.76 -4.31 -23.16
N VAL A 105 -5.10 -3.48 -22.17
CA VAL A 105 -4.27 -3.24 -20.99
C VAL A 105 -4.98 -3.76 -19.77
N THR A 106 -4.34 -4.69 -19.05
CA THR A 106 -4.85 -5.21 -17.78
C THR A 106 -3.99 -4.70 -16.63
N ILE A 107 -4.63 -4.06 -15.65
CA ILE A 107 -3.98 -3.56 -14.43
C ILE A 107 -4.68 -4.23 -13.25
N ASP A 108 -3.94 -5.01 -12.46
CA ASP A 108 -4.45 -5.76 -11.30
C ASP A 108 -5.76 -6.53 -11.57
N GLY A 109 -5.86 -7.11 -12.78
CA GLY A 109 -7.03 -7.87 -13.23
C GLY A 109 -8.16 -7.06 -13.87
N ILE A 110 -8.07 -5.73 -13.91
CA ILE A 110 -9.04 -4.86 -14.60
C ILE A 110 -8.54 -4.60 -16.02
N THR A 111 -9.30 -5.05 -17.03
CA THR A 111 -8.94 -4.89 -18.44
C THR A 111 -9.62 -3.68 -19.09
N MET A 112 -8.80 -2.83 -19.72
CA MET A 112 -9.20 -1.73 -20.59
C MET A 112 -8.91 -2.11 -22.04
N GLN A 113 -9.91 -2.01 -22.90
CA GLN A 113 -9.81 -2.39 -24.31
C GLN A 113 -9.39 -1.21 -25.18
N ASN A 114 -8.72 -1.52 -26.29
CA ASN A 114 -8.39 -0.56 -27.34
C ASN A 114 -7.60 0.67 -26.85
N VAL A 115 -6.62 0.45 -25.98
CA VAL A 115 -5.70 1.49 -25.54
C VAL A 115 -4.62 1.68 -26.61
N GLY A 116 -4.35 2.92 -26.99
CA GLY A 116 -3.25 3.22 -27.92
C GLY A 116 -1.91 3.09 -27.21
N VAL A 117 -0.97 2.32 -27.77
CA VAL A 117 0.37 2.10 -27.22
C VAL A 117 1.43 2.39 -28.29
N ARG A 118 2.50 3.07 -27.90
CA ARG A 118 3.70 3.22 -28.74
C ARG A 118 4.97 3.27 -27.91
N LEU A 119 6.12 3.04 -28.56
CA LEU A 119 7.41 3.25 -27.92
C LEU A 119 7.71 4.74 -27.78
N LYS A 120 8.57 5.06 -26.81
CA LYS A 120 8.98 6.44 -26.55
C LYS A 120 10.42 6.50 -26.08
N GLY A 121 11.06 7.61 -26.43
CA GLY A 121 12.31 8.06 -25.83
C GLY A 121 13.31 8.40 -26.92
N ASN A 122 14.21 9.35 -26.66
CA ASN A 122 15.32 9.59 -27.58
C ASN A 122 16.48 8.69 -27.14
N SER A 123 17.26 9.14 -26.16
CA SER A 123 18.42 8.40 -25.65
C SER A 123 18.06 7.05 -25.02
N SER A 124 16.90 6.94 -24.36
CA SER A 124 16.47 5.66 -23.77
C SER A 124 16.07 4.63 -24.82
N PHE A 125 15.65 5.08 -26.01
CA PHE A 125 15.30 4.17 -27.10
C PHE A 125 16.54 3.59 -27.77
N THR A 126 17.58 4.41 -27.98
CA THR A 126 18.86 3.98 -28.59
C THR A 126 19.75 3.16 -27.65
N GLY A 127 19.36 2.98 -26.39
CA GLY A 127 20.05 2.11 -25.45
C GLY A 127 20.07 0.65 -25.90
N THR A 128 21.08 -0.10 -25.45
CA THR A 128 21.34 -1.50 -25.84
C THR A 128 20.38 -2.53 -25.25
N GLY A 129 19.49 -2.11 -24.34
CA GLY A 129 18.52 -2.99 -23.70
C GLY A 129 17.30 -3.29 -24.58
N ILE A 130 16.74 -4.50 -24.41
CA ILE A 130 15.45 -4.91 -25.00
C ILE A 130 14.30 -4.11 -24.39
N LYS A 131 14.41 -3.71 -23.12
CA LYS A 131 13.41 -2.86 -22.46
C LYS A 131 13.38 -1.49 -23.11
N LYS A 132 12.20 -1.08 -23.56
CA LYS A 132 11.91 0.27 -24.07
C LYS A 132 10.87 0.96 -23.21
N SER A 133 10.90 2.30 -23.19
CA SER A 133 9.85 3.08 -22.55
C SER A 133 8.62 3.11 -23.45
N LEU A 134 7.45 3.05 -22.83
CA LEU A 134 6.15 3.01 -23.50
C LEU A 134 5.38 4.29 -23.22
N LYS A 135 4.56 4.71 -24.18
CA LYS A 135 3.53 5.73 -23.99
C LYS A 135 2.18 5.11 -24.30
N THR A 136 1.25 5.26 -23.38
CA THR A 136 -0.16 4.94 -23.59
C THR A 136 -0.96 6.20 -23.94
N ALA A 137 -2.01 6.02 -24.71
CA ALA A 137 -2.98 7.03 -25.08
C ALA A 137 -4.38 6.49 -24.81
N THR A 138 -5.27 7.37 -24.37
CA THR A 138 -6.69 7.05 -24.17
C THR A 138 -7.28 6.48 -25.47
N PRO A 139 -8.20 5.49 -25.38
CA PRO A 139 -8.97 5.02 -26.52
C PRO A 139 -9.66 6.13 -27.31
#